data_AF-A0A0S8DND8-F1
#
_entry.id   AF-A0A0S8DND8-F1
#
_cell.length_a   1.000
_cell.length_b   1.000
_cell.length_c   1.000
_cell.angle_alpha   90.00
_cell.angle_beta   90.00
_cell.angle_gamma   90.00
#
_symmetry.space_group_name_H-M   'P 1'
#
loop_
_entity.id
_entity.type
_entity.pdbx_description
1 polymer ?
#
loop_
_entity_poly.entity_id
_entity_poly.type
_entity_poly.pdbx_seq_one_letter_code
_entity_poly.pdbx_strand_id
1 'polypeptide(L)'
;MCKGRKKHETKWEDSWMSLDSLPLVDWNQAVSLAGGNPQLAEELFAMFRRDLPSFRETILSAHAEGRIDELRDSVHKLHGATAYCGVPRLRRIAGSLDLELKQGTLTDLDARLRELLAAIDALSTITLPRG
;
A
#
# COMPACT_ATOMS: atom_id res chain seq x y z
N MET A 1 -18.74 -23.79 16.16
CA MET A 1 -19.17 -23.01 14.98
C MET A 1 -18.61 -21.60 15.07
N CYS A 2 -17.81 -21.22 14.06
CA CYS A 2 -17.14 -19.94 13.92
C CYS A 2 -18.15 -18.79 13.74
N LYS A 3 -18.05 -17.72 14.53
CA LYS A 3 -18.76 -16.45 14.27
C LYS A 3 -17.81 -15.28 14.52
N GLY A 4 -17.71 -14.39 13.53
CA GLY A 4 -17.29 -13.02 13.76
C GLY A 4 -16.01 -12.53 13.08
N ARG A 5 -15.84 -12.73 11.76
CA ARG A 5 -15.02 -11.80 10.97
C ARG A 5 -15.89 -10.60 10.61
N LYS A 6 -15.92 -9.59 11.50
CA LYS A 6 -16.38 -8.25 11.13
C LYS A 6 -15.30 -7.66 10.22
N LYS A 7 -15.52 -7.70 8.91
CA LYS A 7 -14.71 -6.94 7.94
C LYS A 7 -15.00 -5.48 8.24
N HIS A 8 -14.01 -4.80 8.81
CA HIS A 8 -14.10 -3.38 9.11
C HIS A 8 -14.19 -2.63 7.77
N GLU A 9 -15.32 -1.97 7.57
CA GLU A 9 -15.62 -1.08 6.46
C GLU A 9 -14.50 -0.05 6.30
N THR A 10 -13.79 -0.10 5.18
CA THR A 10 -12.90 0.97 4.77
C THR A 10 -13.75 2.14 4.29
N LYS A 11 -14.07 3.03 5.23
CA LYS A 11 -14.66 4.34 5.01
C LYS A 11 -13.70 5.16 4.14
N TRP A 12 -14.03 5.32 2.86
CA TRP A 12 -13.23 6.07 1.88
C TRP A 12 -13.74 7.51 1.76
N GLU A 13 -13.55 8.30 2.81
CA GLU A 13 -13.85 9.75 2.81
C GLU A 13 -12.69 10.61 2.24
N ASP A 14 -11.73 10.00 1.55
CA ASP A 14 -10.60 10.70 0.94
C ASP A 14 -10.75 10.94 -0.56
N SER A 15 -11.94 10.72 -1.14
CA SER A 15 -12.19 10.62 -2.61
C SER A 15 -11.82 11.86 -3.46
N TRP A 16 -11.22 12.93 -2.92
CA TRP A 16 -10.99 14.19 -3.63
C TRP A 16 -9.56 14.76 -3.57
N MET A 17 -8.61 14.13 -2.86
CA MET A 17 -7.22 14.60 -2.88
C MET A 17 -6.42 14.04 -4.06
N SER A 18 -5.66 14.90 -4.73
CA SER A 18 -4.76 14.49 -5.82
C SER A 18 -3.61 13.63 -5.28
N LEU A 19 -3.30 12.54 -5.97
CA LEU A 19 -2.21 11.62 -5.61
C LEU A 19 -0.85 12.33 -5.53
N ASP A 20 -0.64 13.36 -6.35
CA ASP A 20 0.60 14.15 -6.40
C ASP A 20 0.79 15.06 -5.19
N SER A 21 -0.29 15.38 -4.48
CA SER A 21 -0.24 16.21 -3.27
C SER A 21 0.04 15.42 -1.99
N LEU A 22 -0.04 14.08 -2.05
CA LEU A 22 0.18 13.22 -0.91
C LEU A 22 1.68 12.97 -0.72
N PRO A 23 2.20 13.12 0.53
CA PRO A 23 3.58 12.77 0.81
C PRO A 23 3.81 11.27 0.60
N LEU A 24 5.02 10.89 0.19
CA LEU A 24 5.41 9.48 0.10
C LEU A 24 5.40 8.83 1.49
N VAL A 25 5.92 9.54 2.48
CA VAL A 25 5.92 9.14 3.89
C VAL A 25 5.44 10.33 4.73
N ASP A 26 4.44 10.09 5.57
CA ASP A 26 4.03 10.97 6.65
C ASP A 26 4.55 10.38 7.96
N TRP A 27 5.68 10.94 8.43
CA TRP A 27 6.33 10.46 9.65
C TRP A 27 5.47 10.67 10.89
N ASN A 28 4.75 11.78 11.00
CA ASN A 28 3.87 12.04 12.13
C ASN A 28 2.74 11.00 12.20
N GLN A 29 2.18 10.65 11.03
CA GLN A 29 1.20 9.57 10.93
C GLN A 29 1.83 8.22 11.30
N ALA A 30 3.04 7.91 10.83
CA ALA A 30 3.73 6.66 11.16
C ALA A 30 3.95 6.51 12.68
N VAL A 31 4.42 7.57 13.36
CA VAL A 31 4.58 7.60 14.82
C VAL A 31 3.24 7.45 15.53
N SER A 32 2.19 8.12 15.07
CA SER A 32 0.84 7.97 15.63
C SER A 32 0.31 6.54 15.50
N LEU A 33 0.54 5.88 14.36
CA LEU A 33 0.15 4.49 14.12
C LEU A 33 0.93 3.50 14.99
N ALA A 34 2.18 3.84 15.30
CA ALA A 34 3.04 3.10 16.23
C ALA A 34 2.75 3.43 17.71
N GLY A 35 1.59 4.01 18.03
CA GLY A 35 1.20 4.33 19.41
C GLY A 35 2.01 5.46 20.04
N GLY A 36 2.52 6.39 19.23
CA GLY A 36 3.35 7.50 19.69
C GLY A 36 4.83 7.15 19.86
N ASN A 37 5.27 5.96 19.43
CA ASN A 37 6.65 5.49 19.58
C ASN A 37 7.42 5.65 18.25
N PRO A 38 8.36 6.62 18.15
CA PRO A 38 9.11 6.85 16.92
C PRO A 38 10.10 5.73 16.59
N GLN A 39 10.70 5.06 17.58
CA GLN A 39 11.56 3.91 17.34
C GLN A 39 10.78 2.76 16.72
N LEU A 40 9.59 2.47 17.25
CA LEU A 40 8.71 1.44 16.69
C LEU A 40 8.25 1.80 15.27
N ALA A 41 7.93 3.07 15.00
CA ALA A 41 7.59 3.53 13.66
C ALA A 41 8.74 3.29 12.66
N GLU A 42 9.98 3.50 13.08
CA GLU A 42 11.18 3.22 12.28
C GLU A 42 11.33 1.72 12.00
N GLU A 43 11.18 0.87 13.02
CA GLU A 43 11.24 -0.58 12.88
C GLU A 43 10.17 -1.11 11.92
N LEU A 44 8.92 -0.65 12.07
CA LEU A 44 7.81 -1.01 11.19
C LEU A 44 8.07 -0.59 9.75
N PHE A 45 8.54 0.64 9.54
CA PHE A 45 8.88 1.12 8.21
C PHE A 45 10.07 0.37 7.60
N ALA A 46 11.09 0.05 8.40
CA ALA A 46 12.25 -0.71 7.94
C ALA A 46 11.87 -2.13 7.49
N MET A 47 11.01 -2.81 8.26
CA MET A 47 10.45 -4.11 7.86
C MET A 47 9.64 -3.99 6.57
N PHE A 48 8.76 -3.00 6.48
CA PHE A 48 7.96 -2.76 5.28
C PHE A 48 8.84 -2.51 4.04
N ARG A 49 9.87 -1.66 4.17
CA ARG A 49 10.82 -1.37 3.10
C ARG A 49 11.58 -2.61 2.64
N ARG A 50 11.90 -3.52 3.56
CA ARG A 50 12.53 -4.81 3.22
C ARG A 50 11.59 -5.71 2.41
N ASP A 51 10.29 -5.64 2.66
CA ASP A 51 9.30 -6.48 1.99
C ASP A 51 8.83 -5.88 0.64
N LEU A 52 8.99 -4.57 0.42
CA LEU A 52 8.61 -3.87 -0.81
C LEU A 52 9.15 -4.51 -2.11
N PRO A 53 10.44 -4.90 -2.23
CA PRO A 53 10.96 -5.57 -3.42
C PRO A 53 10.25 -6.90 -3.71
N SER A 54 9.91 -7.66 -2.67
CA SER A 54 9.18 -8.92 -2.81
C SER A 54 7.75 -8.71 -3.32
N PHE A 55 7.05 -7.70 -2.79
CA PHE A 55 5.74 -7.30 -3.34
C PHE A 55 5.84 -6.89 -4.81
N ARG A 56 6.84 -6.09 -5.16
CA ARG A 56 7.09 -5.64 -6.53
C ARG A 56 7.28 -6.81 -7.50
N GLU A 57 8.15 -7.76 -7.16
CA GLU A 57 8.41 -8.94 -7.98
C GLU A 57 7.17 -9.83 -8.12
N THR A 58 6.46 -10.07 -7.03
CA THR A 58 5.23 -10.89 -7.05
C THR A 58 4.16 -10.26 -7.93
N ILE A 59 3.95 -8.95 -7.82
CA ILE A 59 2.99 -8.20 -8.64
C ILE A 59 3.36 -8.28 -10.13
N LEU A 60 4.64 -8.10 -10.46
CA LEU A 60 5.12 -8.18 -11.84
C LEU A 60 4.98 -9.59 -12.42
N SER A 61 5.34 -10.63 -11.66
CA SER A 61 5.21 -12.03 -12.10
C SER A 61 3.75 -12.39 -12.30
N ALA A 62 2.88 -12.08 -11.32
CA ALA A 62 1.45 -12.38 -11.41
C ALA A 62 0.80 -11.67 -12.61
N HIS A 63 1.21 -10.43 -12.90
CA HIS A 63 0.76 -9.70 -14.09
C HIS A 63 1.24 -10.36 -15.39
N ALA A 64 2.53 -10.66 -15.51
CA ALA A 64 3.11 -11.26 -16.71
C ALA A 64 2.51 -12.64 -17.03
N GLU A 65 2.12 -13.39 -16.00
CA GLU A 65 1.53 -14.71 -16.11
C GLU A 65 -0.01 -14.70 -16.16
N GLY A 66 -0.65 -13.54 -16.12
CA GLY A 66 -2.11 -13.40 -16.14
C GLY A 66 -2.81 -13.97 -14.90
N ARG A 67 -2.10 -14.14 -13.78
CA ARG A 67 -2.64 -14.68 -12.52
C ARG A 67 -3.33 -13.59 -11.69
N ILE A 68 -4.52 -13.18 -12.13
CA ILE A 68 -5.27 -12.06 -11.53
C ILE A 68 -5.59 -12.28 -10.05
N ASP A 69 -5.88 -13.51 -9.61
CA ASP A 69 -6.12 -13.79 -8.19
C ASP A 69 -4.88 -13.53 -7.33
N GLU A 70 -3.70 -13.99 -7.77
CA GLU A 70 -2.43 -13.76 -7.08
C GLU A 70 -2.04 -12.28 -7.05
N LEU A 71 -2.31 -11.57 -8.15
CA LEU A 71 -2.15 -10.13 -8.23
C LEU A 71 -3.02 -9.42 -7.19
N ARG A 72 -4.32 -9.76 -7.13
CA ARG A 72 -5.25 -9.19 -6.15
C ARG A 72 -4.80 -9.47 -4.73
N ASP A 73 -4.38 -10.71 -4.43
CA ASP A 73 -3.88 -11.07 -3.09
C ASP A 73 -2.61 -10.28 -2.72
N SER A 74 -1.71 -10.08 -3.68
CA SER A 74 -0.48 -9.30 -3.48
C SER A 74 -0.79 -7.82 -3.21
N VAL A 75 -1.67 -7.20 -4.01
CA VAL A 75 -2.12 -5.82 -3.81
C VAL A 75 -2.87 -5.66 -2.49
N HIS A 76 -3.71 -6.64 -2.11
CA HIS A 76 -4.44 -6.63 -0.85
C HIS A 76 -3.49 -6.69 0.37
N LYS A 77 -2.48 -7.57 0.32
CA LYS A 77 -1.44 -7.66 1.35
C LYS A 77 -0.61 -6.37 1.44
N LEU A 78 -0.22 -5.81 0.29
CA LEU A 78 0.49 -4.54 0.23
C LEU A 78 -0.33 -3.43 0.87
N HIS A 79 -1.61 -3.29 0.51
CA HIS A 79 -2.50 -2.33 1.12
C HIS A 79 -2.60 -2.53 2.65
N GLY A 80 -2.72 -3.77 3.12
CA GLY A 80 -2.70 -4.08 4.55
C GLY A 80 -1.41 -3.63 5.25
N ALA A 81 -0.25 -3.86 4.63
CA ALA A 81 1.04 -3.47 5.18
C ALA A 81 1.21 -1.93 5.27
N THR A 82 0.63 -1.17 4.32
CA THR A 82 0.67 0.30 4.34
C THR A 82 -0.10 0.92 5.53
N ALA A 83 -0.98 0.16 6.19
CA ALA A 83 -1.84 0.65 7.27
C ALA A 83 -1.06 1.07 8.54
N TYR A 84 0.19 0.62 8.68
CA TYR A 84 1.02 0.85 9.87
C TYR A 84 2.26 1.72 9.61
N CYS A 85 2.54 2.06 8.34
CA CYS A 85 3.83 2.63 7.95
C CYS A 85 3.78 4.13 7.62
N GLY A 86 2.59 4.76 7.69
CA GLY A 86 2.42 6.18 7.35
C GLY A 86 2.80 6.51 5.90
N VAL A 87 2.39 5.69 4.93
CA VAL A 87 2.68 5.88 3.49
C VAL A 87 1.41 6.25 2.71
N PRO A 88 0.86 7.46 2.89
CA PRO A 88 -0.49 7.80 2.44
C PRO A 88 -0.64 7.71 0.92
N ARG A 89 0.39 8.09 0.15
CA ARG A 89 0.36 7.97 -1.32
C ARG A 89 0.27 6.51 -1.78
N LEU A 90 1.16 5.63 -1.30
CA LEU A 90 1.14 4.21 -1.68
C LEU A 90 -0.15 3.53 -1.19
N ARG A 91 -0.59 3.83 0.04
CA ARG A 91 -1.83 3.30 0.62
C ARG A 91 -3.03 3.60 -0.28
N ARG A 92 -3.12 4.83 -0.80
CA ARG A 92 -4.22 5.25 -1.67
C ARG A 92 -4.20 4.54 -3.01
N ILE A 93 -3.03 4.42 -3.64
CA ILE A 93 -2.87 3.72 -4.93
C ILE A 93 -3.23 2.24 -4.75
N ALA A 94 -2.67 1.57 -3.75
CA ALA A 94 -2.93 0.17 -3.46
C ALA A 94 -4.40 -0.08 -3.09
N GLY A 95 -5.02 0.82 -2.30
CA GLY A 95 -6.43 0.75 -1.93
C GLY A 95 -7.38 0.91 -3.12
N SER A 96 -7.13 1.91 -3.98
CA SER A 96 -7.91 2.10 -5.22
C SER A 96 -7.83 0.88 -6.11
N LEU A 97 -6.61 0.39 -6.37
CA LEU A 97 -6.38 -0.77 -7.21
C LEU A 97 -7.01 -2.04 -6.64
N ASP A 98 -6.91 -2.28 -5.32
CA ASP A 98 -7.57 -3.41 -4.65
C ASP A 98 -9.09 -3.39 -4.88
N LEU A 99 -9.73 -2.22 -4.82
CA LEU A 99 -11.16 -2.11 -5.09
C LEU A 99 -11.50 -2.24 -6.58
N GLU A 100 -10.76 -1.57 -7.46
CA GLU A 100 -10.97 -1.66 -8.91
C GLU A 100 -10.84 -3.11 -9.40
N LEU A 101 -9.87 -3.87 -8.86
CA LEU A 101 -9.71 -5.31 -9.10
C LEU A 101 -10.86 -6.15 -8.53
N LYS A 102 -11.38 -5.80 -7.35
CA LYS A 102 -12.53 -6.51 -6.74
C LYS A 102 -13.85 -6.25 -7.46
N GLN A 103 -14.05 -5.04 -7.95
CA GLN A 103 -15.27 -4.62 -8.64
C GLN A 103 -15.23 -4.96 -10.14
N GLY A 104 -14.05 -5.26 -10.70
CA GLY A 104 -13.90 -5.47 -12.13
C GLY A 104 -14.13 -4.21 -12.95
N THR A 105 -13.94 -3.03 -12.35
CA THR A 105 -14.14 -1.71 -12.98
C THR A 105 -12.86 -1.15 -13.60
N LEU A 106 -11.75 -1.88 -13.46
CA LEU A 106 -10.44 -1.52 -13.95
C LEU A 106 -10.43 -1.42 -15.48
N THR A 107 -10.12 -0.24 -16.01
CA THR A 107 -10.10 0.00 -17.47
C THR A 107 -8.72 -0.26 -18.08
N ASP A 108 -7.64 0.04 -17.35
CA ASP A 108 -6.26 -0.13 -17.80
C ASP A 108 -5.41 -0.66 -16.63
N LEU A 109 -5.13 -1.96 -16.65
CA LEU A 109 -4.33 -2.61 -15.60
C LEU A 109 -2.87 -2.17 -15.65
N ASP A 110 -2.28 -2.12 -16.84
CA ASP A 110 -0.89 -1.74 -17.04
C ASP A 110 -0.59 -0.33 -16.52
N ALA A 111 -1.47 0.65 -16.79
CA ALA A 111 -1.33 2.00 -16.25
C ALA A 111 -1.38 2.02 -14.72
N ARG A 112 -2.31 1.29 -14.12
CA ARG A 112 -2.46 1.24 -12.65
C ARG A 112 -1.30 0.53 -11.97
N LEU A 113 -0.79 -0.55 -12.55
CA LEU A 113 0.39 -1.22 -12.04
C LEU A 113 1.64 -0.34 -12.17
N ARG A 114 1.80 0.39 -13.27
CA ARG A 114 2.90 1.37 -13.40
C ARG A 114 2.86 2.42 -12.30
N GLU A 115 1.68 2.95 -11.98
CA GLU A 115 1.50 3.91 -10.88
C GLU A 115 1.86 3.31 -9.51
N LEU A 116 1.41 2.08 -9.24
CA LEU A 116 1.73 1.35 -8.02
C LEU A 116 3.23 1.09 -7.88
N LEU A 117 3.85 0.56 -8.93
CA LEU A 117 5.27 0.20 -8.95
C LEU A 117 6.15 1.45 -8.79
N ALA A 118 5.80 2.56 -9.44
CA ALA A 118 6.50 3.83 -9.27
C ALA A 118 6.47 4.32 -7.81
N ALA A 119 5.34 4.17 -7.13
CA ALA A 119 5.23 4.53 -5.70
C ALA A 119 6.06 3.59 -4.80
N ILE A 120 6.12 2.29 -5.11
CA ILE A 120 6.97 1.31 -4.42
C ILE A 120 8.45 1.65 -4.59
N ASP A 121 8.88 1.94 -5.83
CA ASP A 121 10.27 2.28 -6.15
C ASP A 121 10.68 3.61 -5.48
N ALA A 122 9.77 4.60 -5.43
CA ALA A 122 10.00 5.86 -4.71
C ALA A 122 10.20 5.66 -3.21
N LEU A 123 9.42 4.77 -2.58
CA LEU A 123 9.59 4.43 -1.15
C LEU A 123 10.84 3.60 -0.88
N SER A 124 11.28 2.81 -1.85
CA SER A 124 12.50 2.00 -1.72
C SER A 124 13.77 2.86 -1.77
N THR A 125 13.69 4.06 -2.34
CA THR A 125 14.82 5.01 -2.47
C THR A 125 14.77 6.17 -1.47
N ILE A 126 13.63 6.40 -0.81
CA ILE A 126 13.49 7.50 0.14
C ILE A 126 14.42 7.34 1.35
N THR A 127 14.93 8.47 1.83
CA THR A 127 15.67 8.55 3.10
C THR A 127 14.75 9.19 4.13
N LEU A 128 14.48 8.50 5.23
CA LEU A 128 13.72 9.08 6.33
C LEU A 128 14.55 10.18 7.01
N PRO A 129 13.91 11.27 7.48
CA PRO A 129 14.58 12.21 8.37
C PRO A 129 15.01 11.42 9.61
N ARG A 130 16.33 11.26 9.80
CA ARG A 130 16.85 10.73 11.06
C ARG A 130 16.50 11.77 12.11
N GLY A 131 15.67 11.39 13.09
CA GLY A 131 15.37 12.20 14.26
C GLY A 131 16.62 12.45 15.08
#